data_AF-A0A5S3WAY5-F1
#
_entry.id   AF-A0A5S3WAY5-F1
#
_cell.length_a   1.000
_cell.length_b   1.000
_cell.length_c   1.000
_cell.angle_alpha   90.00
_cell.angle_beta   90.00
_cell.angle_gamma   90.00
#
_symmetry.space_group_name_H-M   'P 1'
#
loop_
_entity.id
_entity.type
_entity.pdbx_description
1 polymer ?
#
loop_
_entity_poly.entity_id
_entity_poly.type
_entity_poly.pdbx_seq_one_letter_code
_entity_poly.pdbx_strand_id
1 'polypeptide(L)'
;MKHNLLIKTVISSVIFSVLTGCGGTDEGYDPQFKSDLALVIDTAVITSTLNEESGVQEIDLLQGITIDGKPASGSGATINVSELEFVVDNNFTTPQTSANTIASHRISPFTQSSDSTKLVINTDAFSAALRQCDQTDIKGALDGDGNPIADGNLDFPSQVIYNITYSINNGATIAAGGALPIRTLQLTINAIDDPVSEVTVSPIEIPAGGQASVFASAIPNYACNPTLVYSIADEDIATIDENGLISAKNTGETTITATSVDNPEASANATLKVTGAFSLAITNDDKNELGASSGNKDVPICVASGVEVQPALLNAELSGEYTFDWTLNDEVSFTKSLTAKSGFGEVLAVKAPTTIDSSNTVTVELIDGNTASTPLSLISQKSITVNTVNNQMCEPGVSEHEAGFNTDFNLNGEGAPYKGNATYSVSATSVSGNGRSLEITAGTATQGEANTPYSFASQQVWNKQRNWYSANYGRGAESVGKTYRYAVWVKLNQVPAEPITLRHVVVPWVYDGIPDDAQGFTGRYSQAGLFSVELDSTTQWQYIEFTEDTTNSREWAIPTTWSSVTDVFTLWEVYGMATGDSILIDDYEVVRTDQ
;
A
#
# COMPACT_ATOMS: atom_id res chain seq x y z
N MET A 1 -36.52 14.87 -32.34
CA MET A 1 -37.37 13.81 -32.91
C MET A 1 -38.20 13.23 -31.79
N LYS A 2 -39.52 13.19 -32.00
CA LYS A 2 -40.60 12.65 -31.14
C LYS A 2 -40.76 11.15 -31.48
N HIS A 3 -41.10 10.18 -30.64
CA HIS A 3 -41.56 10.05 -29.25
C HIS A 3 -41.19 8.62 -28.76
N ASN A 4 -41.03 8.49 -27.45
CA ASN A 4 -40.80 7.27 -26.68
C ASN A 4 -41.82 6.14 -27.00
N LEU A 5 -41.32 4.99 -27.44
CA LEU A 5 -42.03 3.71 -27.32
C LEU A 5 -41.68 3.13 -25.94
N LEU A 6 -42.50 3.41 -24.92
CA LEU A 6 -42.65 2.61 -23.67
C LEU A 6 -43.48 3.34 -22.58
N ILE A 7 -44.47 4.17 -22.92
CA ILE A 7 -45.31 4.80 -21.88
C ILE A 7 -46.79 4.59 -22.21
N LYS A 8 -47.46 3.89 -21.30
CA LYS A 8 -48.86 3.42 -21.29
C LYS A 8 -49.10 2.10 -22.04
N THR A 9 -48.63 1.01 -21.45
CA THR A 9 -49.15 -0.31 -21.78
C THR A 9 -50.03 -0.78 -20.64
N VAL A 10 -51.34 -0.56 -20.78
CA VAL A 10 -52.33 -1.52 -20.28
C VAL A 10 -51.88 -2.85 -20.85
N ILE A 11 -51.30 -3.72 -20.02
CA ILE A 11 -50.86 -5.04 -20.49
C ILE A 11 -52.13 -5.86 -20.67
N SER A 12 -52.77 -5.73 -21.83
CA SER A 12 -53.69 -6.71 -22.35
C SER A 12 -52.86 -7.95 -22.70
N SER A 13 -52.56 -8.75 -21.67
CA SER A 13 -52.04 -10.10 -21.84
C SER A 13 -53.20 -10.91 -22.39
N VAL A 14 -53.33 -11.00 -23.72
CA VAL A 14 -54.21 -12.01 -24.32
C VAL A 14 -53.57 -13.35 -23.99
N ILE A 15 -54.03 -13.97 -22.92
CA ILE A 15 -53.76 -15.37 -22.63
C ILE A 15 -54.32 -16.14 -23.82
N PHE A 16 -53.46 -16.61 -24.72
CA PHE A 16 -53.86 -17.58 -25.72
C PHE A 16 -54.23 -18.86 -24.98
N SER A 17 -55.52 -19.01 -24.68
CA SER A 17 -56.12 -20.32 -24.45
C SER A 17 -55.64 -21.23 -25.59
N VAL A 18 -54.98 -22.33 -25.27
CA VAL A 18 -54.69 -23.34 -26.30
C VAL A 18 -56.05 -23.75 -26.86
N LEU A 19 -56.32 -23.37 -28.12
CA LEU A 19 -57.51 -23.82 -28.86
C LEU A 19 -57.36 -25.32 -29.17
N THR A 20 -57.43 -26.17 -28.15
CA THR A 20 -57.81 -27.58 -28.34
C THR A 20 -59.31 -27.63 -28.52
N GLY A 21 -59.77 -27.22 -29.69
CA GLY A 21 -61.20 -27.16 -30.01
C GLY A 21 -61.56 -26.65 -31.40
N CYS A 22 -60.60 -26.37 -32.28
CA CYS A 22 -60.95 -26.14 -33.68
C CYS A 22 -61.37 -27.47 -34.32
N GLY A 23 -62.69 -27.65 -34.48
CA GLY A 23 -63.25 -28.38 -35.61
C GLY A 23 -62.81 -27.74 -36.94
N GLY A 24 -63.34 -28.23 -38.06
CA GLY A 24 -62.98 -27.73 -39.39
C GLY A 24 -63.09 -26.21 -39.52
N THR A 25 -62.51 -25.64 -40.58
CA THR A 25 -62.31 -24.19 -40.81
C THR A 25 -63.55 -23.28 -40.76
N ASP A 26 -64.74 -23.83 -40.51
CA ASP A 26 -66.03 -23.13 -40.40
C ASP A 26 -66.78 -23.41 -39.06
N GLU A 27 -66.19 -24.13 -38.10
CA GLU A 27 -66.80 -24.38 -36.78
C GLU A 27 -66.20 -23.45 -35.72
N GLY A 28 -67.01 -22.47 -35.26
CA GLY A 28 -66.67 -21.65 -34.11
C GLY A 28 -66.65 -22.47 -32.81
N TYR A 29 -65.93 -21.99 -31.79
CA TYR A 29 -65.90 -22.60 -30.46
C TYR A 29 -67.32 -22.67 -29.85
N ASP A 30 -67.82 -23.87 -29.63
CA ASP A 30 -69.07 -24.12 -28.87
C ASP A 30 -68.72 -24.45 -27.41
N PRO A 31 -68.97 -23.54 -26.46
CA PRO A 31 -68.70 -23.76 -25.03
C PRO A 31 -69.61 -24.83 -24.38
N GLN A 32 -70.59 -25.39 -25.10
CA GLN A 32 -71.51 -26.43 -24.59
C GLN A 32 -72.12 -26.06 -23.23
N PHE A 33 -72.69 -24.85 -23.12
CA PHE A 33 -73.37 -24.42 -21.91
C PHE A 33 -74.56 -25.34 -21.58
N LYS A 34 -74.69 -25.70 -20.30
CA LYS A 34 -75.70 -26.65 -19.80
C LYS A 34 -76.76 -26.01 -18.91
N SER A 35 -76.77 -24.67 -18.81
CA SER A 35 -77.70 -23.91 -17.98
C SER A 35 -78.07 -22.56 -18.62
N ASP A 36 -79.29 -22.10 -18.39
CA ASP A 36 -79.81 -20.78 -18.74
C ASP A 36 -80.09 -19.88 -17.50
N LEU A 37 -79.73 -20.38 -16.31
CA LEU A 37 -80.01 -19.75 -15.02
C LEU A 37 -79.02 -18.63 -14.70
N ALA A 38 -79.54 -17.51 -14.17
CA ALA A 38 -78.70 -16.36 -13.82
C ALA A 38 -77.71 -16.68 -12.68
N LEU A 39 -76.49 -16.16 -12.80
CA LEU A 39 -75.47 -16.20 -11.75
C LEU A 39 -75.81 -15.18 -10.66
N VAL A 40 -75.68 -15.59 -9.39
CA VAL A 40 -75.69 -14.67 -8.25
C VAL A 40 -74.27 -14.55 -7.73
N ILE A 41 -73.76 -13.32 -7.72
CA ILE A 41 -72.42 -12.98 -7.24
C ILE A 41 -72.57 -12.33 -5.87
N ASP A 42 -72.18 -13.04 -4.81
CA ASP A 42 -72.35 -12.56 -3.43
C ASP A 42 -71.38 -11.42 -3.10
N THR A 43 -70.17 -11.44 -3.68
CA THR A 43 -69.14 -10.41 -3.50
C THR A 43 -68.49 -10.02 -4.81
N ALA A 44 -68.38 -8.72 -5.07
CA ALA A 44 -67.75 -8.20 -6.28
C ALA A 44 -66.22 -8.42 -6.31
N VAL A 45 -65.59 -8.49 -5.12
CA VAL A 45 -64.15 -8.69 -4.95
C VAL A 45 -63.89 -9.93 -4.08
N ILE A 46 -62.96 -10.78 -4.52
CA ILE A 46 -62.36 -11.84 -3.71
C ILE A 46 -60.89 -11.53 -3.46
N THR A 47 -60.35 -11.92 -2.30
CA THR A 47 -58.97 -11.64 -1.91
C THR A 47 -58.21 -12.95 -1.72
N SER A 48 -56.98 -13.02 -2.19
CA SER A 48 -56.06 -14.12 -1.90
C SER A 48 -54.68 -13.57 -1.56
N THR A 49 -53.99 -14.21 -0.63
CA THR A 49 -52.64 -13.86 -0.22
C THR A 49 -51.78 -15.12 -0.26
N LEU A 50 -50.71 -15.06 -1.04
CA LEU A 50 -49.73 -16.13 -1.19
C LEU A 50 -48.35 -15.59 -0.80
N ASN A 51 -47.45 -16.47 -0.41
CA ASN A 51 -46.03 -16.15 -0.33
C ASN A 51 -45.37 -16.65 -1.61
N GLU A 52 -44.30 -15.99 -2.04
CA GLU A 52 -43.42 -16.57 -3.04
C GLU A 52 -42.83 -17.91 -2.56
N GLU A 53 -42.24 -18.67 -3.48
CA GLU A 53 -41.60 -19.97 -3.20
C GLU A 53 -42.51 -21.02 -2.52
N SER A 54 -43.83 -20.85 -2.63
CA SER A 54 -44.83 -21.81 -2.16
C SER A 54 -45.22 -22.84 -3.22
N GLY A 55 -44.53 -22.90 -4.37
CA GLY A 55 -44.83 -23.78 -5.49
C GLY A 55 -46.00 -23.32 -6.37
N VAL A 56 -46.65 -24.28 -7.04
CA VAL A 56 -47.83 -24.00 -7.87
C VAL A 56 -49.08 -23.94 -6.99
N GLN A 57 -49.76 -22.80 -7.02
CA GLN A 57 -50.97 -22.51 -6.27
C GLN A 57 -52.18 -22.40 -7.20
N GLU A 58 -53.37 -22.73 -6.70
CA GLU A 58 -54.63 -22.62 -7.46
C GLU A 58 -55.65 -21.78 -6.69
N ILE A 59 -56.30 -20.82 -7.36
CA ILE A 59 -57.37 -19.99 -6.81
C ILE A 59 -58.66 -20.27 -7.57
N ASP A 60 -59.70 -20.69 -6.86
CA ASP A 60 -61.05 -20.89 -7.41
C ASP A 60 -61.71 -19.54 -7.71
N LEU A 61 -61.90 -19.23 -9.00
CA LEU A 61 -62.49 -17.96 -9.45
C LEU A 61 -64.02 -17.94 -9.30
N LEU A 62 -64.64 -19.08 -9.01
CA LEU A 62 -66.08 -19.23 -8.79
C LEU A 62 -66.45 -19.16 -7.30
N GLN A 63 -65.49 -18.92 -6.40
CA GLN A 63 -65.74 -18.81 -4.97
C GLN A 63 -66.81 -17.75 -4.66
N GLY A 64 -67.86 -18.13 -3.94
CA GLY A 64 -68.97 -17.23 -3.57
C GLY A 64 -69.94 -16.91 -4.71
N ILE A 65 -69.93 -17.70 -5.79
CA ILE A 65 -70.93 -17.63 -6.86
C ILE A 65 -71.93 -18.75 -6.68
N THR A 66 -73.21 -18.44 -6.80
CA THR A 66 -74.28 -19.43 -6.78
C THR A 66 -75.12 -19.42 -8.05
N ILE A 67 -75.64 -20.60 -8.40
CA ILE A 67 -76.64 -20.81 -9.43
C ILE A 67 -77.83 -21.48 -8.73
N ASP A 68 -79.00 -20.83 -8.74
CA ASP A 68 -80.21 -21.32 -8.06
C ASP A 68 -79.96 -21.64 -6.56
N GLY A 69 -79.19 -20.78 -5.88
CA GLY A 69 -78.87 -20.92 -4.46
C GLY A 69 -77.87 -22.03 -4.10
N LYS A 70 -77.25 -22.70 -5.08
CA LYS A 70 -76.18 -23.70 -4.88
C LYS A 70 -74.83 -23.19 -5.41
N PRO A 71 -73.69 -23.60 -4.81
CA PRO A 71 -72.37 -23.22 -5.30
C PRO A 71 -72.14 -23.57 -6.77
N ALA A 72 -71.62 -22.62 -7.53
CA ALA A 72 -71.43 -22.75 -8.97
C ALA A 72 -70.49 -23.90 -9.35
N SER A 73 -69.42 -24.12 -8.56
CA SER A 73 -68.39 -25.16 -8.75
C SER A 73 -68.89 -26.61 -8.63
N GLY A 74 -70.15 -26.84 -8.23
CA GLY A 74 -70.77 -28.16 -8.12
C GLY A 74 -72.13 -28.30 -8.83
N SER A 75 -72.51 -27.30 -9.63
CA SER A 75 -73.85 -27.21 -10.25
C SER A 75 -74.04 -28.12 -11.48
N GLY A 76 -72.95 -28.66 -12.05
CA GLY A 76 -72.95 -29.39 -13.32
C GLY A 76 -73.13 -28.50 -14.55
N ALA A 77 -73.30 -27.19 -14.36
CA ALA A 77 -73.29 -26.20 -15.44
C ALA A 77 -71.86 -26.05 -15.98
N THR A 78 -71.74 -25.94 -17.31
CA THR A 78 -70.49 -25.50 -17.92
C THR A 78 -70.32 -24.00 -17.65
N ILE A 79 -69.26 -23.61 -16.96
CA ILE A 79 -68.96 -22.21 -16.63
C ILE A 79 -67.60 -21.88 -17.22
N ASN A 80 -67.54 -20.80 -17.97
CA ASN A 80 -66.32 -20.30 -18.58
C ASN A 80 -65.93 -18.98 -17.91
N VAL A 81 -64.72 -18.90 -17.35
CA VAL A 81 -64.10 -17.63 -16.98
C VAL A 81 -63.20 -17.19 -18.12
N SER A 82 -63.33 -15.93 -18.54
CA SER A 82 -62.57 -15.38 -19.66
C SER A 82 -62.19 -13.93 -19.41
N GLU A 83 -61.41 -13.34 -20.32
CA GLU A 83 -61.02 -11.92 -20.28
C GLU A 83 -60.32 -11.52 -18.97
N LEU A 84 -59.36 -12.34 -18.51
CA LEU A 84 -58.55 -12.00 -17.35
C LEU A 84 -57.65 -10.80 -17.68
N GLU A 85 -57.94 -9.65 -17.07
CA GLU A 85 -57.16 -8.43 -17.17
C GLU A 85 -56.43 -8.18 -15.84
N PHE A 86 -55.11 -8.09 -15.92
CA PHE A 86 -54.24 -7.93 -14.75
C PHE A 86 -53.81 -6.47 -14.64
N VAL A 87 -54.09 -5.86 -13.49
CA VAL A 87 -53.55 -4.55 -13.10
C VAL A 87 -52.66 -4.77 -11.89
N VAL A 88 -51.42 -4.30 -11.95
CA VAL A 88 -50.44 -4.38 -10.85
C VAL A 88 -50.00 -2.97 -10.47
N ASP A 89 -49.90 -2.72 -9.17
CA ASP A 89 -49.46 -1.44 -8.62
C ASP A 89 -47.93 -1.25 -8.74
N ASN A 90 -47.45 -0.01 -8.59
CA ASN A 90 -46.04 0.35 -8.30
C ASN A 90 -44.96 -0.04 -9.33
N ASN A 91 -45.20 0.20 -10.63
CA ASN A 91 -44.17 0.03 -11.68
C ASN A 91 -43.53 -1.39 -11.71
N PHE A 92 -44.18 -2.36 -11.06
CA PHE A 92 -43.67 -3.72 -10.92
C PHE A 92 -43.77 -4.45 -12.25
N THR A 93 -42.67 -5.08 -12.67
CA THR A 93 -42.67 -5.94 -13.85
C THR A 93 -42.89 -7.38 -13.43
N THR A 94 -44.05 -7.94 -13.77
CA THR A 94 -44.33 -9.36 -13.54
C THR A 94 -43.24 -10.24 -14.14
N PRO A 95 -42.60 -11.13 -13.35
CA PRO A 95 -41.52 -11.97 -13.84
C PRO A 95 -42.05 -12.95 -14.89
N GLN A 96 -41.34 -13.06 -16.01
CA GLN A 96 -41.68 -14.01 -17.08
C GLN A 96 -40.43 -14.73 -17.57
N THR A 97 -40.51 -16.04 -17.78
CA THR A 97 -39.38 -16.82 -18.30
C THR A 97 -39.44 -16.95 -19.82
N SER A 98 -38.30 -17.12 -20.48
CA SER A 98 -38.25 -17.35 -21.93
C SER A 98 -38.89 -18.70 -22.27
N ALA A 99 -39.73 -18.72 -23.30
CA ALA A 99 -40.25 -20.00 -23.79
C ALA A 99 -39.15 -20.82 -24.46
N ASN A 100 -39.13 -22.12 -24.18
CA ASN A 100 -38.17 -23.08 -24.72
C ASN A 100 -38.37 -23.42 -26.22
N THR A 101 -39.51 -23.02 -26.81
CA THR A 101 -39.90 -23.37 -28.19
C THR A 101 -39.82 -22.20 -29.18
N ILE A 102 -39.98 -20.95 -28.72
CA ILE A 102 -39.94 -19.73 -29.55
C ILE A 102 -39.29 -18.61 -28.76
N ALA A 103 -38.15 -18.08 -29.25
CA ALA A 103 -37.32 -17.10 -28.53
C ALA A 103 -38.02 -15.77 -28.17
N SER A 104 -39.07 -15.40 -28.90
CA SER A 104 -39.87 -14.19 -28.64
C SER A 104 -41.02 -14.40 -27.65
N HIS A 105 -41.33 -15.64 -27.28
CA HIS A 105 -42.41 -15.93 -26.34
C HIS A 105 -41.91 -15.86 -24.90
N ARG A 106 -42.82 -15.45 -24.01
CA ARG A 106 -42.60 -15.36 -22.57
C ARG A 106 -43.65 -16.22 -21.88
N ILE A 107 -43.25 -16.93 -20.84
CA ILE A 107 -44.12 -17.76 -20.02
C ILE A 107 -44.53 -16.91 -18.82
N SER A 108 -45.84 -16.66 -18.73
CA SER A 108 -46.48 -15.99 -17.60
C SER A 108 -46.41 -16.86 -16.35
N PRO A 109 -46.23 -16.29 -15.14
CA PRO A 109 -46.37 -17.03 -13.89
C PRO A 109 -47.83 -17.38 -13.60
N PHE A 110 -48.77 -16.77 -14.33
CA PHE A 110 -50.20 -17.03 -14.28
C PHE A 110 -50.64 -17.87 -15.48
N THR A 111 -51.35 -18.96 -15.21
CA THR A 111 -52.08 -19.76 -16.22
C THR A 111 -53.50 -20.05 -15.73
N GLN A 112 -54.36 -20.54 -16.62
CA GLN A 112 -55.74 -20.91 -16.25
C GLN A 112 -55.86 -22.43 -16.24
N SER A 113 -56.68 -22.97 -15.34
CA SER A 113 -56.99 -24.41 -15.34
C SER A 113 -57.64 -24.84 -16.66
N SER A 114 -57.57 -26.13 -16.98
CA SER A 114 -58.12 -26.68 -18.22
C SER A 114 -59.65 -26.54 -18.33
N ASP A 115 -60.35 -26.46 -17.20
CA ASP A 115 -61.80 -26.19 -17.12
C ASP A 115 -62.15 -24.70 -17.08
N SER A 116 -61.15 -23.82 -17.16
CA SER A 116 -61.29 -22.37 -17.13
C SER A 116 -61.88 -21.81 -15.83
N THR A 117 -61.93 -22.57 -14.73
CA THR A 117 -62.55 -22.10 -13.47
C THR A 117 -61.57 -21.62 -12.41
N LYS A 118 -60.28 -21.91 -12.57
CA LYS A 118 -59.23 -21.53 -11.60
C LYS A 118 -58.11 -20.73 -12.25
N LEU A 119 -57.54 -19.83 -11.46
CA LEU A 119 -56.24 -19.21 -11.75
C LEU A 119 -55.15 -20.08 -11.12
N VAL A 120 -54.17 -20.50 -11.91
CA VAL A 120 -52.99 -21.25 -11.49
C VAL A 120 -51.79 -20.30 -11.46
N ILE A 121 -51.08 -20.25 -10.34
CA ILE A 121 -49.99 -19.31 -10.09
C ILE A 121 -48.74 -20.09 -9.73
N ASN A 122 -47.66 -19.90 -10.48
CA ASN A 122 -46.34 -20.37 -10.09
C ASN A 122 -45.68 -19.32 -9.20
N THR A 123 -45.73 -19.49 -7.87
CA THR A 123 -45.19 -18.50 -6.93
C THR A 123 -43.66 -18.47 -6.91
N ASP A 124 -42.99 -19.53 -7.35
CA ASP A 124 -41.52 -19.62 -7.39
C ASP A 124 -40.92 -18.70 -8.46
N ALA A 125 -41.73 -18.26 -9.43
CA ALA A 125 -41.29 -17.31 -10.45
C ALA A 125 -41.01 -15.91 -9.87
N PHE A 126 -41.44 -15.63 -8.63
CA PHE A 126 -41.33 -14.32 -7.98
C PHE A 126 -40.05 -14.14 -7.16
N SER A 127 -39.29 -15.21 -6.86
CA SER A 127 -38.13 -15.18 -5.93
C SER A 127 -36.98 -14.26 -6.35
N ALA A 128 -36.86 -13.94 -7.63
CA ALA A 128 -35.86 -12.98 -8.12
C ALA A 128 -36.38 -11.53 -8.20
N ALA A 129 -37.69 -11.31 -7.98
CA ALA A 129 -38.39 -10.05 -8.20
C ALA A 129 -38.92 -9.42 -6.91
N LEU A 130 -39.16 -10.20 -5.86
CA LEU A 130 -39.52 -9.71 -4.53
C LEU A 130 -38.36 -9.92 -3.57
N ARG A 131 -38.22 -9.03 -2.58
CA ARG A 131 -37.23 -9.14 -1.50
C ARG A 131 -37.80 -8.52 -0.23
N GLN A 132 -37.74 -9.22 0.89
CA GLN A 132 -38.41 -8.78 2.11
C GLN A 132 -37.80 -7.53 2.74
N CYS A 133 -36.47 -7.39 2.70
CA CYS A 133 -35.74 -6.32 3.41
C CYS A 133 -34.88 -5.44 2.51
N ASP A 134 -34.98 -5.59 1.18
CA ASP A 134 -34.25 -4.75 0.25
C ASP A 134 -34.92 -3.37 0.12
N GLN A 135 -34.16 -2.30 0.38
CA GLN A 135 -34.61 -0.90 0.27
C GLN A 135 -34.07 -0.21 -0.99
N THR A 136 -33.49 -0.98 -1.93
CA THR A 136 -32.93 -0.45 -3.16
C THR A 136 -34.03 0.15 -4.04
N ASP A 137 -33.85 1.42 -4.41
CA ASP A 137 -34.67 2.16 -5.38
C ASP A 137 -33.68 2.94 -6.26
N ILE A 138 -33.12 2.24 -7.24
CA ILE A 138 -32.16 2.81 -8.19
C ILE A 138 -32.60 2.60 -9.64
N LYS A 139 -33.80 2.10 -9.93
CA LYS A 139 -34.34 2.07 -11.30
C LYS A 139 -35.34 3.20 -11.48
N GLY A 140 -34.91 4.24 -12.17
CA GLY A 140 -35.81 5.32 -12.59
C GLY A 140 -35.25 6.11 -13.77
N ALA A 141 -35.69 7.36 -13.92
CA ALA A 141 -35.22 8.23 -15.00
C ALA A 141 -33.70 8.47 -14.88
N LEU A 142 -32.99 8.52 -16.01
CA LEU A 142 -31.58 8.89 -15.97
C LEU A 142 -31.42 10.40 -15.78
N ASP A 143 -30.46 10.81 -14.96
CA ASP A 143 -30.01 12.20 -14.88
C ASP A 143 -29.24 12.62 -16.15
N GLY A 144 -28.74 13.86 -16.16
CA GLY A 144 -27.96 14.39 -17.30
C GLY A 144 -26.65 13.65 -17.57
N ASP A 145 -26.16 12.86 -16.61
CA ASP A 145 -24.91 12.12 -16.65
C ASP A 145 -25.13 10.61 -16.88
N GLY A 146 -26.38 10.17 -16.99
CA GLY A 146 -26.75 8.78 -17.26
C GLY A 146 -26.91 7.91 -16.00
N ASN A 147 -26.93 8.49 -14.80
CA ASN A 147 -27.19 7.76 -13.56
C ASN A 147 -28.70 7.66 -13.33
N PRO A 148 -29.22 6.51 -12.88
CA PRO A 148 -30.64 6.40 -12.60
C PRO A 148 -31.01 7.14 -11.30
N ILE A 149 -32.17 7.80 -11.33
CA ILE A 149 -32.77 8.56 -10.24
C ILE A 149 -33.84 7.69 -9.58
N ALA A 150 -33.78 7.56 -8.25
CA ALA A 150 -34.81 6.88 -7.44
C ALA A 150 -36.22 7.41 -7.75
N ASP A 151 -37.18 6.52 -8.02
CA ASP A 151 -38.53 6.90 -8.45
C ASP A 151 -39.59 6.80 -7.34
N GLY A 152 -39.17 6.37 -6.14
CA GLY A 152 -40.01 6.17 -4.97
C GLY A 152 -40.61 4.76 -4.89
N ASN A 153 -40.36 3.89 -5.87
CA ASN A 153 -40.77 2.50 -5.86
C ASN A 153 -39.54 1.61 -5.67
N LEU A 154 -39.60 0.70 -4.71
CA LEU A 154 -38.52 -0.26 -4.50
C LEU A 154 -38.35 -1.14 -5.74
N ASP A 155 -37.09 -1.34 -6.14
CA ASP A 155 -36.72 -2.18 -7.29
C ASP A 155 -37.10 -3.65 -7.08
N PHE A 156 -37.16 -4.05 -5.81
CA PHE A 156 -37.55 -5.37 -5.33
C PHE A 156 -38.49 -5.18 -4.13
N PRO A 157 -39.82 -5.04 -4.36
CA PRO A 157 -40.75 -4.77 -3.27
C PRO A 157 -40.96 -6.01 -2.39
N SER A 158 -41.32 -5.79 -1.11
CA SER A 158 -41.62 -6.87 -0.15
C SER A 158 -42.96 -7.56 -0.39
N GLN A 159 -43.80 -7.00 -1.26
CA GLN A 159 -45.05 -7.61 -1.73
C GLN A 159 -45.50 -6.94 -3.03
N VAL A 160 -46.31 -7.67 -3.80
CA VAL A 160 -46.99 -7.15 -4.99
C VAL A 160 -48.48 -7.46 -4.93
N ILE A 161 -49.32 -6.51 -5.35
CA ILE A 161 -50.77 -6.65 -5.38
C ILE A 161 -51.26 -6.57 -6.83
N TYR A 162 -51.98 -7.60 -7.26
CA TYR A 162 -52.66 -7.68 -8.54
C TYR A 162 -54.16 -7.51 -8.34
N ASN A 163 -54.77 -6.59 -9.08
CA ASN A 163 -56.21 -6.50 -9.28
C ASN A 163 -56.55 -7.15 -10.62
N ILE A 164 -57.13 -8.35 -10.57
CA ILE A 164 -57.42 -9.18 -11.74
C ILE A 164 -58.92 -9.15 -12.00
N THR A 165 -59.35 -8.46 -13.05
CA THR A 165 -60.75 -8.46 -13.48
C THR A 165 -61.02 -9.58 -14.46
N TYR A 166 -62.16 -10.25 -14.35
CA TYR A 166 -62.53 -11.36 -15.23
C TYR A 166 -64.04 -11.46 -15.45
N SER A 167 -64.42 -11.92 -16.65
CA SER A 167 -65.80 -12.13 -17.08
C SER A 167 -66.24 -13.58 -16.86
N ILE A 168 -67.49 -13.80 -16.47
CA ILE A 168 -68.03 -15.13 -16.16
C ILE A 168 -69.23 -15.42 -17.05
N ASN A 169 -69.20 -16.55 -17.74
CA ASN A 169 -70.28 -16.99 -18.62
C ASN A 169 -70.71 -18.41 -18.29
N ASN A 170 -71.99 -18.61 -17.99
CA ASN A 170 -72.59 -19.93 -17.75
C ASN A 170 -73.69 -20.28 -18.78
N GLY A 171 -73.91 -19.45 -19.81
CA GLY A 171 -74.96 -19.62 -20.82
C GLY A 171 -76.29 -18.96 -20.50
N ALA A 172 -76.42 -18.23 -19.38
CA ALA A 172 -77.64 -17.49 -19.06
C ALA A 172 -77.99 -16.44 -20.13
N THR A 173 -79.28 -16.26 -20.40
CA THR A 173 -79.74 -15.27 -21.40
C THR A 173 -79.40 -13.85 -20.92
N ILE A 174 -78.56 -13.15 -21.68
CA ILE A 174 -78.20 -11.75 -21.43
C ILE A 174 -79.18 -10.85 -22.20
N ALA A 175 -79.65 -9.77 -21.58
CA ALA A 175 -80.49 -8.78 -22.28
C ALA A 175 -79.75 -8.20 -23.50
N ALA A 176 -80.46 -7.84 -24.57
CA ALA A 176 -79.84 -7.28 -25.76
C ALA A 176 -79.02 -6.03 -25.42
N GLY A 177 -77.70 -6.09 -25.62
CA GLY A 177 -76.74 -5.03 -25.25
C GLY A 177 -76.17 -5.11 -23.83
N GLY A 178 -76.48 -6.17 -23.06
CA GLY A 178 -75.90 -6.42 -21.74
C GLY A 178 -74.49 -7.00 -21.80
N ALA A 179 -73.69 -6.76 -20.76
CA ALA A 179 -72.35 -7.31 -20.60
C ALA A 179 -72.38 -8.58 -19.73
N LEU A 180 -71.34 -9.43 -19.86
CA LEU A 180 -71.13 -10.54 -18.94
C LEU A 180 -70.88 -10.02 -17.52
N PRO A 181 -71.29 -10.76 -16.47
CA PRO A 181 -70.91 -10.45 -15.10
C PRO A 181 -69.38 -10.42 -14.94
N ILE A 182 -68.87 -9.33 -14.37
CA ILE A 182 -67.44 -9.12 -14.10
C ILE A 182 -67.19 -9.23 -12.59
N ARG A 183 -66.08 -9.86 -12.20
CA ARG A 183 -65.56 -9.86 -10.82
C ARG A 183 -64.10 -9.45 -10.79
N THR A 184 -63.62 -9.11 -9.60
CA THR A 184 -62.22 -8.80 -9.34
C THR A 184 -61.62 -9.78 -8.32
N LEU A 185 -60.46 -10.35 -8.62
CA LEU A 185 -59.58 -10.99 -7.65
C LEU A 185 -58.46 -10.02 -7.28
N GLN A 186 -58.37 -9.67 -6.00
CA GLN A 186 -57.21 -8.98 -5.43
C GLN A 186 -56.23 -10.02 -4.90
N LEU A 187 -55.15 -10.26 -5.63
CA LEU A 187 -54.11 -11.22 -5.29
C LEU A 187 -52.88 -10.49 -4.73
N THR A 188 -52.50 -10.80 -3.50
CA THR A 188 -51.22 -10.35 -2.91
C THR A 188 -50.22 -11.49 -2.93
N ILE A 189 -49.01 -11.23 -3.43
CA ILE A 189 -47.86 -12.13 -3.31
C ILE A 189 -46.82 -11.44 -2.43
N ASN A 190 -46.51 -12.03 -1.28
CA ASN A 190 -45.52 -11.49 -0.35
C ASN A 190 -44.14 -12.11 -0.63
N ALA A 191 -43.10 -11.30 -0.47
CA ALA A 191 -41.75 -11.79 -0.34
C ALA A 191 -41.61 -12.66 0.91
N ILE A 192 -40.67 -13.60 0.88
CA ILE A 192 -40.19 -14.26 2.10
C ILE A 192 -38.78 -13.77 2.44
N ASP A 193 -38.31 -14.15 3.63
CA ASP A 193 -36.96 -13.79 4.07
C ASP A 193 -35.93 -14.58 3.27
N ASP A 194 -34.91 -13.88 2.79
CA ASP A 194 -33.75 -14.44 2.10
C ASP A 194 -32.60 -14.52 3.10
N PRO A 195 -32.50 -15.61 3.91
CA PRO A 195 -31.49 -15.70 4.94
C PRO A 195 -30.09 -15.77 4.33
N VAL A 196 -29.10 -15.36 5.12
CA VAL A 196 -27.70 -15.52 4.70
C VAL A 196 -27.39 -17.00 4.45
N SER A 197 -26.95 -17.31 3.23
CA SER A 197 -26.62 -18.66 2.76
C SER A 197 -25.12 -18.93 2.71
N GLU A 198 -24.32 -17.87 2.51
CA GLU A 198 -22.87 -17.97 2.42
C GLU A 198 -22.22 -16.74 3.06
N VAL A 199 -21.03 -16.94 3.64
CA VAL A 199 -20.15 -15.86 4.11
C VAL A 199 -18.82 -16.01 3.39
N THR A 200 -18.23 -14.87 3.02
CA THR A 200 -16.89 -14.81 2.44
C THR A 200 -15.98 -13.98 3.34
N VAL A 201 -14.71 -14.36 3.46
CA VAL A 201 -13.69 -13.60 4.19
C VAL A 201 -12.34 -13.77 3.48
N SER A 202 -11.57 -12.69 3.36
CA SER A 202 -10.28 -12.69 2.66
C SER A 202 -9.09 -12.85 3.63
N PRO A 203 -8.00 -13.53 3.20
CA PRO A 203 -6.77 -13.58 3.98
C PRO A 203 -6.12 -12.20 4.07
N ILE A 204 -5.34 -11.98 5.13
CA ILE A 204 -4.71 -10.70 5.41
C ILE A 204 -3.31 -10.88 5.99
N GLU A 205 -2.39 -9.99 5.61
CA GLU A 205 -1.02 -9.94 6.13
C GLU A 205 -0.76 -8.54 6.72
N ILE A 206 -0.32 -8.49 7.99
CA ILE A 206 -0.16 -7.24 8.75
C ILE A 206 1.16 -7.30 9.54
N PRO A 207 2.04 -6.29 9.50
CA PRO A 207 3.19 -6.23 10.39
C PRO A 207 2.77 -6.14 11.86
N ALA A 208 3.55 -6.73 12.77
CA ALA A 208 3.32 -6.62 14.21
C ALA A 208 3.17 -5.15 14.65
N GLY A 209 2.26 -4.90 15.61
CA GLY A 209 1.88 -3.55 16.05
C GLY A 209 0.97 -2.78 15.08
N GLY A 210 0.72 -3.30 13.87
CA GLY A 210 -0.15 -2.69 12.88
C GLY A 210 -1.64 -3.00 13.09
N GLN A 211 -2.48 -2.29 12.34
CA GLN A 211 -3.94 -2.50 12.33
C GLN A 211 -4.48 -2.58 10.90
N ALA A 212 -5.53 -3.37 10.68
CA ALA A 212 -6.26 -3.41 9.41
C ALA A 212 -7.69 -3.93 9.59
N SER A 213 -8.61 -3.54 8.70
CA SER A 213 -9.99 -4.04 8.72
C SER A 213 -10.10 -5.36 7.95
N VAL A 214 -10.90 -6.29 8.48
CA VAL A 214 -11.25 -7.53 7.79
C VAL A 214 -12.13 -7.24 6.56
N PHE A 215 -11.88 -7.94 5.46
CA PHE A 215 -12.74 -7.89 4.27
C PHE A 215 -13.61 -9.15 4.22
N ALA A 216 -14.88 -9.01 4.58
CA ALA A 216 -15.86 -10.09 4.62
C ALA A 216 -17.25 -9.64 4.11
N SER A 217 -18.05 -10.56 3.59
CA SER A 217 -19.41 -10.28 3.10
C SER A 217 -20.36 -11.46 3.35
N ALA A 218 -21.59 -11.15 3.73
CA ALA A 218 -22.72 -12.08 3.73
C ALA A 218 -23.36 -12.15 2.33
N ILE A 219 -23.87 -13.33 1.96
CA ILE A 219 -24.53 -13.59 0.68
C ILE A 219 -25.89 -14.26 0.94
N PRO A 220 -27.00 -13.72 0.43
CA PRO A 220 -27.09 -12.44 -0.29
C PRO A 220 -26.79 -11.24 0.62
N ASN A 221 -26.34 -10.13 0.04
CA ASN A 221 -26.04 -8.90 0.78
C ASN A 221 -27.30 -8.13 1.19
N TYR A 222 -28.45 -8.47 0.63
CA TYR A 222 -29.77 -7.89 0.92
C TYR A 222 -30.59 -8.72 1.93
N ALA A 223 -29.98 -9.74 2.56
CA ALA A 223 -30.61 -10.47 3.66
C ALA A 223 -31.11 -9.48 4.74
N CYS A 224 -32.20 -9.81 5.43
CA CYS A 224 -32.77 -8.93 6.44
C CYS A 224 -31.79 -8.57 7.57
N ASN A 225 -30.82 -9.44 7.86
CA ASN A 225 -29.73 -9.17 8.77
C ASN A 225 -28.38 -9.66 8.19
N PRO A 226 -27.64 -8.79 7.47
CA PRO A 226 -26.35 -9.16 6.89
C PRO A 226 -25.18 -9.04 7.89
N THR A 227 -25.46 -8.85 9.19
CA THR A 227 -24.44 -8.61 10.21
C THR A 227 -23.55 -9.85 10.39
N LEU A 228 -22.24 -9.62 10.42
CA LEU A 228 -21.23 -10.65 10.71
C LEU A 228 -20.63 -10.41 12.08
N VAL A 229 -20.34 -11.50 12.79
CA VAL A 229 -19.50 -11.49 13.99
C VAL A 229 -18.15 -12.13 13.66
N TYR A 230 -17.10 -11.62 14.29
CA TYR A 230 -15.73 -12.04 14.03
C TYR A 230 -15.09 -12.65 15.26
N SER A 231 -14.19 -13.58 15.04
CA SER A 231 -13.28 -14.09 16.07
C SER A 231 -11.92 -14.42 15.47
N ILE A 232 -10.88 -14.38 16.31
CA ILE A 232 -9.54 -14.84 15.98
C ILE A 232 -9.21 -16.03 16.87
N ALA A 233 -8.69 -17.10 16.29
CA ALA A 233 -8.40 -18.34 17.00
C ALA A 233 -7.29 -18.20 18.06
N ASP A 234 -6.30 -17.32 17.82
CA ASP A 234 -5.16 -17.08 18.71
C ASP A 234 -5.01 -15.58 18.98
N GLU A 235 -5.51 -15.15 20.15
CA GLU A 235 -5.46 -13.75 20.58
C GLU A 235 -4.07 -13.28 21.04
N ASP A 236 -3.10 -14.18 21.21
CA ASP A 236 -1.70 -13.81 21.46
C ASP A 236 -1.05 -13.32 20.16
N ILE A 237 -1.51 -13.78 18.99
CA ILE A 237 -1.04 -13.33 17.68
C ILE A 237 -1.73 -12.02 17.27
N ALA A 238 -3.05 -11.93 17.38
CA ALA A 238 -3.81 -10.73 17.01
C ALA A 238 -5.21 -10.71 17.64
N THR A 239 -5.82 -9.53 17.77
CA THR A 239 -7.22 -9.38 18.24
C THR A 239 -8.07 -8.69 17.19
N ILE A 240 -9.38 -8.94 17.20
CA ILE A 240 -10.36 -8.28 16.33
C ILE A 240 -11.47 -7.68 17.17
N ASP A 241 -11.91 -6.46 16.85
CA ASP A 241 -13.04 -5.82 17.53
C ASP A 241 -14.39 -6.11 16.85
N GLU A 242 -15.47 -5.59 17.42
CA GLU A 242 -16.84 -5.76 16.90
C GLU A 242 -17.06 -5.15 15.51
N ASN A 243 -16.22 -4.21 15.09
CA ASN A 243 -16.28 -3.55 13.78
C ASN A 243 -15.37 -4.26 12.75
N GLY A 244 -14.71 -5.36 13.14
CA GLY A 244 -13.79 -6.08 12.28
C GLY A 244 -12.41 -5.42 12.15
N LEU A 245 -12.02 -4.53 13.06
CA LEU A 245 -10.67 -3.96 13.12
C LEU A 245 -9.72 -4.93 13.83
N ILE A 246 -8.72 -5.41 13.10
CA ILE A 246 -7.67 -6.30 13.58
C ILE A 246 -6.53 -5.46 14.15
N SER A 247 -6.00 -5.84 15.31
CA SER A 247 -4.76 -5.33 15.91
C SER A 247 -3.74 -6.47 16.03
N ALA A 248 -2.63 -6.35 15.31
CA ALA A 248 -1.56 -7.36 15.29
C ALA A 248 -0.65 -7.23 16.52
N LYS A 249 -0.39 -8.34 17.21
CA LYS A 249 0.42 -8.38 18.43
C LYS A 249 1.76 -9.06 18.21
N ASN A 250 1.77 -10.37 17.95
CA ASN A 250 2.98 -11.20 17.85
C ASN A 250 3.10 -11.83 16.47
N THR A 251 4.34 -11.93 15.97
CA THR A 251 4.62 -12.59 14.69
C THR A 251 4.12 -14.04 14.72
N GLY A 252 3.36 -14.44 13.70
CA GLY A 252 2.72 -15.75 13.65
C GLY A 252 1.61 -15.82 12.62
N GLU A 253 0.94 -16.97 12.56
CA GLU A 253 -0.22 -17.19 11.70
C GLU A 253 -1.40 -17.67 12.57
N THR A 254 -2.56 -17.06 12.37
CA THR A 254 -3.82 -17.42 13.04
C THR A 254 -4.98 -17.42 12.04
N THR A 255 -6.16 -17.87 12.48
CA THR A 255 -7.36 -17.93 11.64
C THR A 255 -8.37 -16.90 12.12
N ILE A 256 -8.88 -16.09 11.19
CA ILE A 256 -10.06 -15.25 11.38
C ILE A 256 -11.29 -16.05 10.95
N THR A 257 -12.32 -16.05 11.78
CA THR A 257 -13.63 -16.61 11.46
C THR A 257 -14.66 -15.49 11.40
N ALA A 258 -15.41 -15.43 10.31
CA ALA A 258 -16.59 -14.58 10.15
C ALA A 258 -17.84 -15.46 10.11
N THR A 259 -18.84 -15.15 10.95
CA THR A 259 -20.08 -15.92 11.09
C THR A 259 -21.28 -15.00 10.96
N SER A 260 -22.30 -15.42 10.21
CA SER A 260 -23.55 -14.66 10.12
C SER A 260 -24.34 -14.71 11.43
N VAL A 261 -24.85 -13.56 11.86
CA VAL A 261 -25.78 -13.47 13.00
C VAL A 261 -27.13 -14.09 12.65
N ASP A 262 -27.55 -13.94 11.39
CA ASP A 262 -28.82 -14.41 10.87
C ASP A 262 -28.86 -15.93 10.67
N ASN A 263 -27.76 -16.49 10.16
CA ASN A 263 -27.59 -17.93 9.99
C ASN A 263 -26.21 -18.39 10.51
N PRO A 264 -26.12 -18.87 11.76
CA PRO A 264 -24.86 -19.33 12.35
C PRO A 264 -24.19 -20.51 11.63
N GLU A 265 -24.89 -21.24 10.76
CA GLU A 265 -24.29 -22.28 9.91
C GLU A 265 -23.51 -21.68 8.72
N ALA A 266 -23.83 -20.44 8.32
CA ALA A 266 -23.08 -19.69 7.32
C ALA A 266 -21.87 -19.00 7.98
N SER A 267 -20.70 -19.62 7.80
CA SER A 267 -19.43 -19.14 8.35
C SER A 267 -18.29 -19.39 7.38
N ALA A 268 -17.28 -18.51 7.40
CA ALA A 268 -16.06 -18.69 6.63
C ALA A 268 -14.80 -18.35 7.44
N ASN A 269 -13.69 -18.94 7.02
CA ASN A 269 -12.38 -18.79 7.67
C ASN A 269 -11.37 -18.20 6.69
N ALA A 270 -10.47 -17.37 7.20
CA ALA A 270 -9.33 -16.84 6.45
C ALA A 270 -8.06 -16.84 7.30
N THR A 271 -6.92 -16.97 6.63
CA THR A 271 -5.60 -16.87 7.26
C THR A 271 -5.27 -15.41 7.57
N LEU A 272 -4.85 -15.14 8.80
CA LEU A 272 -4.21 -13.90 9.23
C LEU A 272 -2.74 -14.18 9.54
N LYS A 273 -1.85 -13.57 8.77
CA LYS A 273 -0.41 -13.66 8.98
C LYS A 273 0.13 -12.35 9.54
N VAL A 274 0.67 -12.41 10.76
CA VAL A 274 1.39 -11.29 11.35
C VAL A 274 2.87 -11.43 11.02
N THR A 275 3.42 -10.45 10.31
CA THR A 275 4.85 -10.42 9.94
C THR A 275 5.69 -9.63 10.93
N GLY A 276 7.00 -9.89 10.92
CA GLY A 276 7.95 -9.11 11.70
C GLY A 276 7.93 -7.64 11.29
N ALA A 277 7.99 -6.75 12.27
CA ALA A 277 8.03 -5.30 12.08
C ALA A 277 9.45 -4.72 12.25
N PHE A 278 10.43 -5.58 12.53
CA PHE A 278 11.84 -5.21 12.68
C PHE A 278 12.66 -5.61 11.46
N SER A 279 13.61 -4.76 11.08
CA SER A 279 14.56 -5.04 10.00
C SER A 279 15.95 -4.48 10.30
N LEU A 280 16.96 -5.07 9.66
CA LEU A 280 18.32 -4.57 9.62
C LEU A 280 18.64 -4.09 8.19
N ALA A 281 19.40 -3.01 8.09
CA ALA A 281 19.93 -2.52 6.83
C ALA A 281 21.41 -2.17 6.97
N ILE A 282 22.21 -2.56 5.99
CA ILE A 282 23.51 -1.94 5.78
C ILE A 282 23.25 -0.62 5.05
N THR A 283 23.59 0.51 5.67
CA THR A 283 23.10 1.84 5.24
C THR A 283 24.05 2.56 4.29
N ASN A 284 25.33 2.20 4.34
CA ASN A 284 26.40 2.91 3.66
C ASN A 284 27.03 2.11 2.50
N ASP A 285 26.22 1.29 1.84
CA ASP A 285 26.58 0.61 0.61
C ASP A 285 26.64 1.60 -0.57
N ASP A 286 27.44 1.26 -1.58
CA ASP A 286 27.51 2.08 -2.79
C ASP A 286 26.22 1.95 -3.59
N LYS A 287 25.82 3.05 -4.24
CA LYS A 287 24.59 3.12 -5.02
C LYS A 287 24.90 2.95 -6.50
N ASN A 288 23.99 2.31 -7.23
CA ASN A 288 24.03 2.27 -8.69
C ASN A 288 23.54 3.58 -9.31
N GLU A 289 23.55 3.66 -10.64
CA GLU A 289 23.14 4.86 -11.41
C GLU A 289 21.70 5.32 -11.14
N LEU A 290 20.84 4.46 -10.58
CA LEU A 290 19.45 4.76 -10.22
C LEU A 290 19.28 5.12 -8.73
N GLY A 291 20.38 5.21 -7.98
CA GLY A 291 20.37 5.48 -6.53
C GLY A 291 19.98 4.28 -5.67
N ALA A 292 19.81 3.09 -6.25
CA ALA A 292 19.51 1.88 -5.50
C ALA A 292 20.78 1.26 -4.92
N SER A 293 20.64 0.55 -3.80
CA SER A 293 21.69 -0.25 -3.18
C SER A 293 22.34 -1.19 -4.20
N SER A 294 23.67 -1.18 -4.29
CA SER A 294 24.41 -2.07 -5.18
C SER A 294 24.72 -3.42 -4.54
N GLY A 295 24.61 -3.53 -3.21
CA GLY A 295 25.09 -4.68 -2.43
C GLY A 295 26.62 -4.78 -2.37
N ASN A 296 27.32 -3.72 -2.81
CA ASN A 296 28.77 -3.61 -2.78
C ASN A 296 29.19 -2.34 -2.03
N LYS A 297 30.41 -2.34 -1.49
CA LYS A 297 31.07 -1.16 -0.96
C LYS A 297 32.55 -1.16 -1.33
N ASP A 298 33.02 -0.05 -1.89
CA ASP A 298 34.43 0.18 -2.11
C ASP A 298 35.13 0.45 -0.78
N VAL A 299 36.22 -0.26 -0.52
CA VAL A 299 37.06 -0.13 0.68
C VAL A 299 38.50 0.19 0.25
N PRO A 300 38.98 1.42 0.46
CA PRO A 300 40.31 1.80 -0.02
C PRO A 300 41.42 1.04 0.70
N ILE A 301 42.46 0.66 -0.03
CA ILE A 301 43.59 -0.10 0.52
C ILE A 301 44.34 0.69 1.62
N CYS A 302 44.97 -0.06 2.54
CA CYS A 302 45.89 0.43 3.59
C CYS A 302 45.25 1.23 4.74
N VAL A 303 43.96 1.50 4.67
CA VAL A 303 43.14 2.16 5.71
C VAL A 303 42.02 1.21 6.14
N ALA A 304 41.35 1.52 7.24
CA ALA A 304 40.10 0.84 7.61
C ALA A 304 38.89 1.64 7.12
N SER A 305 37.97 0.99 6.42
CA SER A 305 36.70 1.59 5.99
C SER A 305 35.56 1.10 6.86
N GLY A 306 34.58 1.96 7.14
CA GLY A 306 33.41 1.61 7.94
C GLY A 306 32.31 0.92 7.13
N VAL A 307 31.82 -0.23 7.60
CA VAL A 307 30.55 -0.83 7.16
C VAL A 307 29.52 -0.61 8.26
N GLU A 308 28.44 0.12 7.95
CA GLU A 308 27.44 0.53 8.93
C GLU A 308 26.16 -0.31 8.81
N VAL A 309 25.69 -0.85 9.94
CA VAL A 309 24.36 -1.45 10.07
C VAL A 309 23.47 -0.56 10.92
N GLN A 310 22.22 -0.38 10.50
CA GLN A 310 21.18 0.28 11.30
C GLN A 310 19.96 -0.63 11.45
N PRO A 311 19.41 -0.77 12.67
CA PRO A 311 18.10 -1.37 12.88
C PRO A 311 16.99 -0.39 12.51
N ALA A 312 15.84 -0.93 12.11
CA ALA A 312 14.62 -0.17 11.88
C ALA A 312 13.41 -0.95 12.40
N LEU A 313 12.47 -0.23 13.00
CA LEU A 313 11.26 -0.80 13.59
C LEU A 313 10.04 -0.05 13.07
N LEU A 314 9.03 -0.80 12.61
CA LEU A 314 7.74 -0.28 12.16
C LEU A 314 6.73 -0.34 13.32
N ASN A 315 5.84 0.66 13.40
CA ASN A 315 4.77 0.77 14.41
C ASN A 315 5.25 0.87 15.89
N ALA A 316 6.55 1.07 16.12
CA ALA A 316 7.15 1.25 17.43
C ALA A 316 8.51 1.98 17.32
N GLU A 317 9.05 2.41 18.44
CA GLU A 317 10.35 3.09 18.53
C GLU A 317 11.46 2.15 19.00
N LEU A 318 12.66 2.32 18.44
CA LEU A 318 13.86 1.65 18.92
C LEU A 318 14.19 2.11 20.34
N SER A 319 14.68 1.20 21.18
CA SER A 319 15.09 1.53 22.55
C SER A 319 16.09 0.53 23.11
N GLY A 320 16.82 0.94 24.13
CA GLY A 320 17.86 0.12 24.74
C GLY A 320 19.14 0.06 23.91
N GLU A 321 19.92 -0.99 24.15
CA GLU A 321 21.18 -1.25 23.46
C GLU A 321 21.00 -2.42 22.48
N TYR A 322 21.76 -2.40 21.40
CA TYR A 322 21.78 -3.45 20.39
C TYR A 322 23.19 -4.01 20.28
N THR A 323 23.31 -5.33 20.14
CA THR A 323 24.58 -6.03 19.99
C THR A 323 24.58 -6.77 18.67
N PHE A 324 25.66 -6.64 17.91
CA PHE A 324 25.83 -7.27 16.61
C PHE A 324 27.05 -8.19 16.62
N ASP A 325 27.02 -9.22 15.78
CA ASP A 325 28.19 -10.03 15.46
C ASP A 325 28.56 -9.85 14.00
N TRP A 326 29.87 -9.71 13.76
CA TRP A 326 30.43 -9.43 12.44
C TRP A 326 31.39 -10.52 12.01
N THR A 327 31.19 -11.02 10.80
CA THR A 327 32.04 -12.04 10.20
C THR A 327 32.52 -11.61 8.82
N LEU A 328 33.76 -11.96 8.49
CA LEU A 328 34.32 -11.83 7.15
C LEU A 328 34.60 -13.23 6.60
N ASN A 329 34.41 -13.43 5.30
CA ASN A 329 34.71 -14.73 4.68
C ASN A 329 36.23 -14.98 4.55
N ASP A 330 37.04 -13.92 4.50
CA ASP A 330 38.51 -13.96 4.58
C ASP A 330 39.02 -12.99 5.67
N GLU A 331 39.14 -13.47 6.90
CA GLU A 331 39.73 -12.73 8.03
C GLU A 331 41.27 -12.68 8.03
N VAL A 332 41.91 -13.30 7.04
CA VAL A 332 43.38 -13.29 6.91
C VAL A 332 43.84 -12.07 6.11
N SER A 333 43.21 -11.84 4.95
CA SER A 333 43.56 -10.69 4.09
C SER A 333 42.85 -9.40 4.51
N PHE A 334 41.63 -9.51 5.01
CA PHE A 334 40.87 -8.39 5.57
C PHE A 334 40.75 -8.57 7.07
N THR A 335 40.88 -7.49 7.85
CA THR A 335 40.85 -7.59 9.31
C THR A 335 39.78 -6.68 9.92
N LYS A 336 39.10 -7.20 10.94
CA LYS A 336 38.19 -6.43 11.79
C LYS A 336 39.04 -5.60 12.76
N SER A 337 39.11 -4.30 12.55
CA SER A 337 39.97 -3.43 13.37
C SER A 337 39.31 -3.03 14.68
N LEU A 338 38.07 -2.56 14.61
CA LEU A 338 37.21 -2.26 15.75
C LEU A 338 35.74 -2.27 15.32
N THR A 339 34.85 -2.22 16.30
CA THR A 339 33.47 -1.78 16.07
C THR A 339 33.19 -0.50 16.86
N ALA A 340 32.29 0.33 16.34
CA ALA A 340 31.89 1.57 16.99
C ALA A 340 30.37 1.75 16.91
N LYS A 341 29.77 2.18 18.03
CA LYS A 341 28.34 2.45 18.11
C LYS A 341 27.94 3.62 17.21
N SER A 342 26.90 3.45 16.41
CA SER A 342 26.29 4.51 15.57
C SER A 342 24.78 4.56 15.84
N GLY A 343 24.33 5.47 16.69
CA GLY A 343 22.94 5.48 17.17
C GLY A 343 22.55 4.17 17.86
N PHE A 344 21.53 3.48 17.32
CA PHE A 344 21.14 2.12 17.72
C PHE A 344 21.86 1.01 16.92
N GLY A 345 22.58 1.39 15.87
CA GLY A 345 23.38 0.52 15.03
C GLY A 345 24.86 0.47 15.42
N GLU A 346 25.67 -0.06 14.51
CA GLU A 346 27.10 -0.25 14.70
C GLU A 346 27.84 -0.11 13.36
N VAL A 347 29.07 0.39 13.42
CA VAL A 347 30.01 0.44 12.31
C VAL A 347 31.16 -0.52 12.57
N LEU A 348 31.39 -1.45 11.66
CA LEU A 348 32.60 -2.27 11.62
C LEU A 348 33.69 -1.58 10.82
N ALA A 349 34.86 -1.38 11.43
CA ALA A 349 36.05 -0.94 10.73
C ALA A 349 36.75 -2.13 10.04
N VAL A 350 36.62 -2.22 8.71
CA VAL A 350 37.21 -3.25 7.87
C VAL A 350 38.52 -2.73 7.27
N LYS A 351 39.65 -3.27 7.73
CA LYS A 351 40.95 -2.95 7.15
C LYS A 351 41.21 -3.83 5.94
N ALA A 352 41.30 -3.18 4.79
CA ALA A 352 41.59 -3.80 3.51
C ALA A 352 43.07 -4.27 3.42
N PRO A 353 43.35 -5.30 2.62
CA PRO A 353 44.73 -5.63 2.25
C PRO A 353 45.35 -4.49 1.43
N THR A 354 46.65 -4.58 1.16
CA THR A 354 47.35 -3.60 0.31
C THR A 354 47.17 -3.86 -1.19
N THR A 355 46.48 -4.95 -1.56
CA THR A 355 46.29 -5.37 -2.96
C THR A 355 44.93 -4.87 -3.44
N ILE A 356 44.91 -4.23 -4.62
CA ILE A 356 43.69 -3.82 -5.32
C ILE A 356 43.02 -5.06 -5.96
N ASP A 357 41.75 -4.97 -6.35
CA ASP A 357 40.95 -6.05 -6.97
C ASP A 357 40.74 -7.31 -6.09
N SER A 358 40.92 -7.17 -4.78
CA SER A 358 40.50 -8.16 -3.78
C SER A 358 39.08 -7.86 -3.30
N SER A 359 38.36 -8.88 -2.86
CA SER A 359 37.01 -8.71 -2.28
C SER A 359 36.80 -9.60 -1.06
N ASN A 360 35.84 -9.21 -0.23
CA ASN A 360 35.40 -9.97 0.94
C ASN A 360 33.89 -9.84 1.08
N THR A 361 33.25 -10.79 1.77
CA THR A 361 31.86 -10.65 2.19
C THR A 361 31.82 -10.37 3.69
N VAL A 362 31.37 -9.17 4.03
CA VAL A 362 31.10 -8.76 5.41
C VAL A 362 29.67 -9.13 5.74
N THR A 363 29.46 -9.91 6.80
CA THR A 363 28.13 -10.31 7.27
C THR A 363 27.91 -9.82 8.69
N VAL A 364 26.71 -9.31 8.96
CA VAL A 364 26.28 -8.83 10.27
C VAL A 364 24.98 -9.51 10.70
N GLU A 365 24.98 -10.00 11.94
CA GLU A 365 23.82 -10.58 12.61
C GLU A 365 23.48 -9.77 13.86
N LEU A 366 22.19 -9.59 14.13
CA LEU A 366 21.74 -9.03 15.40
C LEU A 366 21.71 -10.14 16.45
N ILE A 367 22.46 -9.94 17.54
CA ILE A 367 22.55 -10.88 18.65
C ILE A 367 21.54 -10.55 19.74
N ASP A 368 21.37 -9.28 20.07
CA ASP A 368 20.45 -8.82 21.10
C ASP A 368 19.99 -7.38 20.84
N GLY A 369 18.77 -7.06 21.25
CA GLY A 369 18.17 -5.73 21.11
C GLY A 369 16.64 -5.77 21.18
N ASN A 370 16.01 -4.60 21.34
CA ASN A 370 14.55 -4.51 21.33
C ASN A 370 13.99 -4.61 19.89
N THR A 371 13.41 -5.77 19.57
CA THR A 371 12.82 -6.07 18.25
C THR A 371 11.29 -6.04 18.28
N ALA A 372 10.71 -5.47 19.34
CA ALA A 372 9.29 -5.57 19.69
C ALA A 372 8.81 -7.03 19.63
N SER A 373 7.82 -7.32 18.79
CA SER A 373 7.24 -8.66 18.66
C SER A 373 7.84 -9.48 17.50
N THR A 374 9.02 -9.09 17.00
CA THR A 374 9.76 -9.85 15.99
C THR A 374 10.80 -10.74 16.69
N PRO A 375 10.63 -12.07 16.72
CA PRO A 375 11.63 -12.97 17.26
C PRO A 375 13.00 -12.79 16.57
N LEU A 376 14.08 -12.81 17.35
CA LEU A 376 15.46 -12.72 16.83
C LEU A 376 15.74 -13.76 15.72
N SER A 377 15.20 -14.96 15.86
CA SER A 377 15.34 -16.05 14.88
C SER A 377 14.70 -15.78 13.52
N LEU A 378 13.82 -14.78 13.40
CA LEU A 378 13.21 -14.36 12.13
C LEU A 378 13.95 -13.18 11.48
N ILE A 379 14.90 -12.57 12.18
CA ILE A 379 15.68 -11.45 11.66
C ILE A 379 16.83 -12.04 10.86
N SER A 380 16.78 -11.83 9.54
CA SER A 380 17.86 -12.29 8.67
C SER A 380 19.10 -11.43 8.84
N GLN A 381 20.26 -12.09 8.95
CA GLN A 381 21.57 -11.44 8.81
C GLN A 381 21.65 -10.64 7.50
N LYS A 382 22.50 -9.62 7.49
CA LYS A 382 22.78 -8.80 6.30
C LYS A 382 24.21 -9.02 5.86
N SER A 383 24.44 -8.96 4.57
CA SER A 383 25.76 -9.12 3.99
C SER A 383 25.99 -8.10 2.90
N ILE A 384 27.24 -7.65 2.78
CA ILE A 384 27.71 -6.76 1.73
C ILE A 384 29.05 -7.27 1.21
N THR A 385 29.26 -7.14 -0.10
CA THR A 385 30.58 -7.39 -0.69
C THR A 385 31.41 -6.12 -0.58
N VAL A 386 32.58 -6.20 0.06
CA VAL A 386 33.55 -5.11 0.06
C VAL A 386 34.60 -5.36 -1.01
N ASN A 387 34.90 -4.35 -1.82
CA ASN A 387 35.87 -4.44 -2.93
C ASN A 387 37.01 -3.45 -2.69
N THR A 388 38.25 -3.93 -2.78
CA THR A 388 39.40 -3.04 -2.59
C THR A 388 39.56 -2.09 -3.76
N VAL A 389 39.65 -0.81 -3.46
CA VAL A 389 39.96 0.25 -4.45
C VAL A 389 41.25 0.96 -4.08
N ASN A 390 41.82 1.68 -5.04
CA ASN A 390 43.04 2.45 -4.77
C ASN A 390 42.75 3.64 -3.85
N ASN A 391 43.33 3.64 -2.64
CA ASN A 391 43.44 4.85 -1.86
C ASN A 391 44.58 5.70 -2.43
N GLN A 392 44.26 6.87 -2.96
CA GLN A 392 45.26 7.81 -3.48
C GLN A 392 46.30 8.23 -2.43
N MET A 393 45.98 8.08 -1.14
CA MET A 393 46.90 8.34 -0.03
C MET A 393 47.85 7.16 0.24
N CYS A 394 47.43 5.90 -0.02
CA CYS A 394 48.29 4.74 0.18
C CYS A 394 49.37 4.63 -0.91
N GLU A 395 48.95 4.82 -2.16
CA GLU A 395 49.86 4.82 -3.31
C GLU A 395 49.85 6.19 -3.97
N PRO A 396 50.53 7.20 -3.38
CA PRO A 396 50.45 8.59 -3.85
C PRO A 396 51.14 8.83 -5.20
N GLY A 397 51.73 7.80 -5.80
CA GLY A 397 52.51 7.89 -7.02
C GLY A 397 53.86 8.55 -6.82
N VAL A 398 54.42 9.08 -7.91
CA VAL A 398 55.77 9.66 -7.93
C VAL A 398 55.68 11.18 -8.08
N SER A 399 56.33 11.90 -7.18
CA SER A 399 56.49 13.35 -7.26
C SER A 399 57.43 13.74 -8.39
N GLU A 400 57.17 14.87 -9.05
CA GLU A 400 58.12 15.49 -10.00
C GLU A 400 59.42 15.94 -9.33
N HIS A 401 59.42 16.09 -8.00
CA HIS A 401 60.59 16.46 -7.21
C HIS A 401 61.31 15.21 -6.69
N GLU A 402 62.64 15.18 -6.78
CA GLU A 402 63.47 14.03 -6.37
C GLU A 402 63.29 13.63 -4.89
N ALA A 403 63.01 14.60 -4.02
CA ALA A 403 62.76 14.38 -2.59
C ALA A 403 61.33 13.87 -2.27
N GLY A 404 60.52 13.53 -3.27
CA GLY A 404 59.17 13.03 -3.07
C GLY A 404 58.17 14.11 -2.63
N PHE A 405 56.94 13.65 -2.39
CA PHE A 405 55.88 14.47 -1.80
C PHE A 405 56.22 14.82 -0.34
N ASN A 406 55.80 16.02 0.09
CA ASN A 406 55.91 16.52 1.44
C ASN A 406 54.50 16.72 1.99
N THR A 407 53.96 15.71 2.65
CA THR A 407 52.55 15.56 3.02
C THR A 407 52.48 14.55 4.16
N ASP A 408 51.34 14.43 4.83
CA ASP A 408 51.11 13.47 5.93
C ASP A 408 49.84 12.68 5.61
N PHE A 409 50.01 11.67 4.76
CA PHE A 409 48.92 10.82 4.30
C PHE A 409 48.39 9.87 5.36
N ASN A 410 49.21 9.55 6.36
CA ASN A 410 48.85 8.63 7.43
C ASN A 410 48.24 9.36 8.63
N LEU A 411 48.11 10.69 8.57
CA LEU A 411 47.66 11.54 9.67
C LEU A 411 48.44 11.28 10.97
N ASN A 412 49.72 10.94 10.87
CA ASN A 412 50.53 10.49 12.01
C ASN A 412 51.53 11.55 12.48
N GLY A 413 51.44 12.77 11.94
CA GLY A 413 52.34 13.90 12.17
C GLY A 413 53.73 13.73 11.58
N GLU A 414 53.98 12.67 10.80
CA GLU A 414 55.21 12.47 10.03
C GLU A 414 55.00 13.00 8.61
N GLY A 415 55.60 14.16 8.30
CA GLY A 415 55.41 14.77 6.99
C GLY A 415 55.44 16.29 7.03
N ALA A 416 54.60 16.93 6.21
CA ALA A 416 54.48 18.38 6.20
C ALA A 416 53.77 18.90 7.46
N PRO A 417 54.29 19.98 8.09
CA PRO A 417 53.74 20.50 9.33
C PRO A 417 52.34 21.08 9.14
N TYR A 418 51.43 20.77 10.06
CA TYR A 418 50.12 21.40 10.17
C TYR A 418 50.25 22.83 10.72
N LYS A 419 49.42 23.73 10.20
CA LYS A 419 49.32 25.15 10.59
C LYS A 419 47.87 25.59 10.67
N GLY A 420 47.61 26.68 11.39
CA GLY A 420 46.28 27.27 11.51
C GLY A 420 46.14 28.00 12.83
N ASN A 421 44.92 28.05 13.37
CA ASN A 421 44.61 28.64 14.67
C ASN A 421 44.40 27.59 15.79
N ALA A 422 44.55 26.30 15.46
CA ALA A 422 44.49 25.18 16.40
C ALA A 422 45.90 24.68 16.77
N THR A 423 46.01 23.87 17.82
CA THR A 423 47.24 23.14 18.12
C THR A 423 47.14 21.70 17.67
N TYR A 424 48.28 21.14 17.24
CA TYR A 424 48.34 19.81 16.65
C TYR A 424 49.29 18.92 17.44
N SER A 425 48.82 17.73 17.74
CA SER A 425 49.59 16.65 18.35
C SER A 425 49.28 15.36 17.60
N VAL A 426 49.90 14.28 18.07
CA VAL A 426 49.69 12.97 17.49
C VAL A 426 49.36 12.01 18.63
N SER A 427 48.22 11.33 18.51
CA SER A 427 47.70 10.40 19.51
C SER A 427 48.12 8.97 19.16
N ALA A 428 48.36 8.15 20.20
CA ALA A 428 48.60 6.71 20.03
C ALA A 428 47.29 5.92 19.80
N THR A 429 46.14 6.58 19.81
CA THR A 429 44.85 5.97 19.48
C THR A 429 44.71 5.93 17.96
N SER A 430 44.42 4.76 17.39
CA SER A 430 44.16 4.61 15.96
C SER A 430 43.05 3.60 15.70
N VAL A 431 42.38 3.71 14.56
CA VAL A 431 41.36 2.76 14.11
C VAL A 431 42.00 1.47 13.64
N SER A 432 42.96 1.53 12.71
CA SER A 432 43.62 0.37 12.10
C SER A 432 44.70 -0.32 12.96
N GLY A 433 44.81 0.05 14.25
CA GLY A 433 45.65 -0.56 15.30
C GLY A 433 47.18 -0.43 15.17
N ASN A 434 47.70 0.01 14.01
CA ASN A 434 49.13 0.11 13.73
C ASN A 434 49.61 1.56 13.51
N GLY A 435 48.71 2.53 13.68
CA GLY A 435 48.91 3.92 13.31
C GLY A 435 48.95 4.87 14.49
N ARG A 436 49.08 6.15 14.15
CA ARG A 436 48.84 7.27 15.07
C ARG A 436 47.82 8.16 14.40
N SER A 437 46.93 8.78 15.17
CA SER A 437 45.94 9.73 14.64
C SER A 437 46.40 11.17 14.84
N LEU A 438 45.91 12.05 13.96
CA LEU A 438 46.13 13.48 14.06
C LEU A 438 45.18 14.03 15.11
N GLU A 439 45.73 14.67 16.13
CA GLU A 439 44.94 15.33 17.16
C GLU A 439 44.91 16.83 16.90
N ILE A 440 43.71 17.39 16.76
CA ILE A 440 43.46 18.82 16.61
C ILE A 440 42.81 19.31 17.88
N THR A 441 43.49 20.17 18.63
CA THR A 441 42.95 20.81 19.84
C THR A 441 42.50 22.23 19.52
N ALA A 442 41.26 22.56 19.87
CA ALA A 442 40.64 23.83 19.53
C ALA A 442 41.32 25.03 20.20
N GLY A 443 41.52 26.08 19.40
CA GLY A 443 42.03 27.37 19.85
C GLY A 443 40.94 28.29 20.43
N THR A 444 41.23 29.60 20.50
CA THR A 444 40.32 30.63 21.02
C THR A 444 39.58 31.41 19.94
N ALA A 445 39.79 31.08 18.68
CA ALA A 445 39.20 31.81 17.57
C ALA A 445 37.70 31.51 17.42
N THR A 446 36.97 32.49 16.90
CA THR A 446 35.54 32.41 16.62
C THR A 446 35.25 32.91 15.19
N GLN A 447 34.14 32.46 14.60
CA GLN A 447 33.73 32.82 13.24
C GLN A 447 32.22 33.07 13.15
N GLY A 448 31.82 33.97 12.24
CA GLY A 448 30.43 34.30 11.96
C GLY A 448 29.79 35.27 12.97
N GLU A 449 28.56 35.71 12.67
CA GLU A 449 27.83 36.68 13.51
C GLU A 449 27.51 36.15 14.91
N ALA A 450 27.37 34.83 15.04
CA ALA A 450 27.13 34.14 16.30
C ALA A 450 28.40 33.97 17.17
N ASN A 451 29.58 34.40 16.70
CA ASN A 451 30.88 34.12 17.33
C ASN A 451 31.08 32.63 17.66
N THR A 452 30.69 31.75 16.74
CA THR A 452 30.81 30.30 16.92
C THR A 452 32.29 29.92 17.10
N PRO A 453 32.65 29.09 18.10
CA PRO A 453 34.01 28.57 18.22
C PRO A 453 34.48 27.94 16.91
N TYR A 454 35.69 28.29 16.48
CA TYR A 454 36.20 27.92 15.17
C TYR A 454 37.69 27.62 15.24
N SER A 455 38.04 26.41 14.81
CA SER A 455 39.41 25.92 14.74
C SER A 455 39.68 25.32 13.36
N PHE A 456 40.88 25.47 12.84
CA PHE A 456 41.29 24.83 11.61
C PHE A 456 42.73 24.34 11.65
N ALA A 457 42.94 23.20 10.99
CA ALA A 457 44.23 22.62 10.67
C ALA A 457 44.40 22.64 9.15
N SER A 458 45.55 23.08 8.68
CA SER A 458 45.87 23.08 7.25
C SER A 458 47.26 22.50 7.04
N GLN A 459 47.38 21.58 6.10
CA GLN A 459 48.68 21.11 5.65
C GLN A 459 49.16 21.98 4.48
N GLN A 460 49.98 22.99 4.78
CA GLN A 460 50.38 24.00 3.80
C GLN A 460 51.71 23.66 3.14
N VAL A 461 51.65 23.15 1.91
CA VAL A 461 52.82 22.79 1.11
C VAL A 461 52.89 23.68 -0.13
N TRP A 462 53.67 24.75 -0.05
CA TRP A 462 53.77 25.79 -1.10
C TRP A 462 54.64 25.41 -2.31
N ASN A 463 55.12 24.18 -2.38
CA ASN A 463 55.90 23.68 -3.50
C ASN A 463 55.04 22.68 -4.28
N LYS A 464 54.49 23.11 -5.43
CA LYS A 464 53.63 22.31 -6.31
C LYS A 464 54.19 20.92 -6.63
N GLN A 465 55.50 20.80 -6.85
CA GLN A 465 56.11 19.51 -7.17
C GLN A 465 56.14 18.57 -5.96
N ARG A 466 56.23 19.13 -4.74
CA ARG A 466 56.19 18.38 -3.48
C ARG A 466 54.79 18.31 -2.85
N ASN A 467 53.78 18.97 -3.41
CA ASN A 467 52.41 18.98 -2.90
C ASN A 467 51.56 18.03 -3.75
N TRP A 468 51.14 16.92 -3.13
CA TRP A 468 50.33 15.92 -3.82
C TRP A 468 48.97 16.47 -4.28
N TYR A 469 48.34 17.32 -3.47
CA TYR A 469 47.07 17.97 -3.82
C TYR A 469 47.24 18.87 -5.05
N SER A 470 48.32 19.66 -5.12
CA SER A 470 48.63 20.46 -6.32
C SER A 470 48.91 19.58 -7.53
N ALA A 471 49.62 18.46 -7.36
CA ALA A 471 49.96 17.55 -8.44
C ALA A 471 48.74 16.81 -9.03
N ASN A 472 47.68 16.58 -8.25
CA ASN A 472 46.49 15.85 -8.69
C ASN A 472 45.32 16.78 -9.01
N TYR A 473 45.11 17.81 -8.21
CA TYR A 473 43.95 18.69 -8.33
C TYR A 473 44.29 20.01 -9.04
N GLY A 474 45.52 20.51 -8.87
CA GLY A 474 45.95 21.83 -9.32
C GLY A 474 46.59 21.91 -10.71
N ARG A 475 46.31 20.98 -11.63
CA ARG A 475 46.96 20.91 -12.96
C ARG A 475 46.22 21.72 -14.05
N GLY A 476 45.35 22.63 -13.67
CA GLY A 476 44.53 23.37 -14.63
C GLY A 476 43.54 22.46 -15.35
N ALA A 477 43.36 22.66 -16.66
CA ALA A 477 42.45 21.88 -17.49
C ALA A 477 42.67 20.34 -17.45
N GLU A 478 43.86 19.86 -17.09
CA GLU A 478 44.14 18.42 -16.94
C GLU A 478 43.48 17.77 -15.71
N SER A 479 43.12 18.57 -14.70
CA SER A 479 42.48 18.09 -13.46
C SER A 479 40.96 18.28 -13.47
N VAL A 480 40.46 19.28 -14.20
CA VAL A 480 39.03 19.61 -14.27
C VAL A 480 38.19 18.37 -14.63
N GLY A 481 37.11 18.15 -13.88
CA GLY A 481 36.15 17.07 -14.11
C GLY A 481 36.55 15.70 -13.56
N LYS A 482 37.79 15.52 -13.08
CA LYS A 482 38.13 14.31 -12.31
C LYS A 482 37.30 14.26 -11.04
N THR A 483 36.80 13.08 -10.70
CA THR A 483 35.89 12.90 -9.56
C THR A 483 36.57 12.18 -8.41
N TYR A 484 36.26 12.60 -7.19
CA TYR A 484 36.82 12.04 -5.97
C TYR A 484 35.73 11.83 -4.91
N ARG A 485 35.96 10.84 -4.04
CA ARG A 485 35.22 10.62 -2.80
C ARG A 485 36.17 10.71 -1.62
N TYR A 486 35.66 11.18 -0.48
CA TYR A 486 36.42 11.36 0.74
C TYR A 486 35.72 10.68 1.91
N ALA A 487 36.49 9.98 2.74
CA ALA A 487 36.02 9.46 4.01
C ALA A 487 37.12 9.52 5.06
N VAL A 488 36.75 9.52 6.33
CA VAL A 488 37.71 9.59 7.43
C VAL A 488 37.10 9.05 8.72
N TRP A 489 37.95 8.54 9.62
CA TRP A 489 37.54 8.24 10.98
C TRP A 489 37.76 9.42 11.90
N VAL A 490 36.79 9.67 12.77
CA VAL A 490 36.77 10.81 13.67
C VAL A 490 36.44 10.35 15.09
N LYS A 491 37.10 10.93 16.08
CA LYS A 491 36.74 10.71 17.49
C LYS A 491 36.87 11.98 18.29
N LEU A 492 35.78 12.37 18.95
CA LEU A 492 35.80 13.43 19.95
C LEU A 492 36.38 12.87 21.26
N ASN A 493 37.36 13.56 21.83
CA ASN A 493 37.93 13.14 23.13
C ASN A 493 37.01 13.49 24.31
N GLN A 494 35.96 14.28 24.07
CA GLN A 494 34.98 14.73 25.04
C GLN A 494 33.57 14.69 24.42
N VAL A 495 32.54 14.45 25.24
CA VAL A 495 31.14 14.61 24.78
C VAL A 495 30.88 16.11 24.62
N PRO A 496 30.51 16.59 23.43
CA PRO A 496 30.35 18.01 23.20
C PRO A 496 29.08 18.54 23.88
N ALA A 497 29.14 19.78 24.37
CA ALA A 497 27.99 20.45 24.98
C ALA A 497 27.03 21.07 23.94
N GLU A 498 27.58 21.44 22.77
CA GLU A 498 26.89 22.02 21.63
C GLU A 498 27.25 21.21 20.37
N PRO A 499 26.41 21.21 19.32
CA PRO A 499 26.70 20.49 18.08
C PRO A 499 28.06 20.87 17.49
N ILE A 500 28.80 19.86 17.04
CA ILE A 500 30.12 20.02 16.42
C ILE A 500 30.01 19.73 14.93
N THR A 501 30.49 20.65 14.10
CA THR A 501 30.61 20.40 12.65
C THR A 501 32.08 20.22 12.28
N LEU A 502 32.40 19.10 11.65
CA LEU A 502 33.69 18.90 10.97
C LEU A 502 33.51 19.25 9.50
N ARG A 503 34.42 20.07 8.97
CA ARG A 503 34.48 20.36 7.54
C ARG A 503 35.84 20.00 6.97
N HIS A 504 35.83 19.13 5.98
CA HIS A 504 36.98 18.91 5.11
C HIS A 504 36.93 19.92 3.95
N VAL A 505 38.07 20.53 3.62
CA VAL A 505 38.16 21.54 2.58
C VAL A 505 39.29 21.21 1.62
N VAL A 506 39.01 21.27 0.32
CA VAL A 506 40.00 21.18 -0.75
C VAL A 506 39.98 22.50 -1.52
N VAL A 507 40.95 23.38 -1.26
CA VAL A 507 40.93 24.79 -1.70
C VAL A 507 42.07 25.12 -2.66
N PRO A 508 41.78 25.75 -3.82
CA PRO A 508 42.80 26.15 -4.77
C PRO A 508 43.36 27.53 -4.42
N TRP A 509 44.63 27.78 -4.73
CA TRP A 509 45.28 29.06 -4.52
C TRP A 509 45.17 29.99 -5.74
N VAL A 510 43.94 30.17 -6.23
CA VAL A 510 43.62 31.03 -7.38
C VAL A 510 43.21 32.42 -6.88
N TYR A 511 43.62 33.47 -7.61
CA TYR A 511 43.24 34.87 -7.30
C TYR A 511 42.07 35.35 -8.16
N ASP A 512 41.89 34.77 -9.35
CA ASP A 512 40.87 35.19 -10.30
C ASP A 512 39.46 34.99 -9.72
N GLY A 513 38.67 36.06 -9.72
CA GLY A 513 37.28 36.05 -9.24
C GLY A 513 37.11 36.23 -7.72
N ILE A 514 38.19 36.53 -6.98
CA ILE A 514 38.14 36.78 -5.53
C ILE A 514 38.37 38.27 -5.24
N PRO A 515 37.53 38.92 -4.41
CA PRO A 515 37.73 40.30 -3.98
C PRO A 515 39.09 40.52 -3.29
N ASP A 516 39.69 41.69 -3.49
CA ASP A 516 41.02 42.03 -2.92
C ASP A 516 41.04 42.02 -1.37
N ASP A 517 39.90 42.25 -0.72
CA ASP A 517 39.72 42.20 0.73
C ASP A 517 39.43 40.78 1.26
N ALA A 518 39.26 39.80 0.37
CA ALA A 518 39.05 38.39 0.67
C ALA A 518 40.32 37.53 0.41
N GLN A 519 41.51 38.14 0.49
CA GLN A 519 42.79 37.43 0.33
C GLN A 519 43.09 36.52 1.54
N GLY A 520 42.66 35.26 1.45
CA GLY A 520 42.94 34.20 2.42
C GLY A 520 42.20 32.90 2.04
N PHE A 521 42.25 31.89 2.91
CA PHE A 521 41.52 30.63 2.71
C PHE A 521 40.02 30.88 2.54
N THR A 522 39.39 31.58 3.49
CA THR A 522 37.95 31.83 3.49
C THR A 522 37.45 32.51 2.21
N GLY A 523 38.19 33.48 1.67
CA GLY A 523 37.80 34.14 0.42
C GLY A 523 37.93 33.25 -0.83
N ARG A 524 38.64 32.12 -0.74
CA ARG A 524 38.80 31.13 -1.83
C ARG A 524 37.73 30.03 -1.81
N TYR A 525 36.85 30.02 -0.81
CA TYR A 525 35.84 28.97 -0.67
C TYR A 525 34.79 28.99 -1.77
N SER A 526 34.63 30.12 -2.48
CA SER A 526 33.79 30.19 -3.69
C SER A 526 34.23 29.25 -4.81
N GLN A 527 35.47 28.72 -4.74
CA GLN A 527 36.01 27.76 -5.68
C GLN A 527 36.48 26.47 -4.98
N ALA A 528 36.24 26.28 -3.68
CA ALA A 528 36.73 25.08 -2.97
C ALA A 528 35.75 23.90 -3.10
N GLY A 529 36.27 22.68 -2.95
CA GLY A 529 35.47 21.55 -2.51
C GLY A 529 35.25 21.67 -1.00
N LEU A 530 34.00 21.76 -0.57
CA LEU A 530 33.62 21.89 0.84
C LEU A 530 32.75 20.69 1.24
N PHE A 531 33.10 20.07 2.35
CA PHE A 531 32.46 18.84 2.81
C PHE A 531 32.23 18.90 4.31
N SER A 532 31.01 19.20 4.72
CA SER A 532 30.62 19.45 6.11
C SER A 532 29.77 18.32 6.65
N VAL A 533 30.04 17.89 7.88
CA VAL A 533 29.23 16.92 8.60
C VAL A 533 29.05 17.38 10.04
N GLU A 534 27.82 17.26 10.57
CA GLU A 534 27.57 17.36 12.00
C GLU A 534 27.94 16.02 12.64
N LEU A 535 28.80 16.05 13.66
CA LEU A 535 29.26 14.86 14.36
C LEU A 535 28.27 14.46 15.44
N ASP A 536 28.14 13.15 15.66
CA ASP A 536 27.38 12.63 16.78
C ASP A 536 28.01 13.09 18.10
N SER A 537 27.16 13.40 19.08
CA SER A 537 27.55 13.79 20.43
C SER A 537 28.03 12.59 21.25
N THR A 538 29.13 11.97 20.82
CA THR A 538 29.72 10.76 21.39
C THR A 538 31.25 10.80 21.41
N THR A 539 31.85 10.06 22.34
CA THR A 539 33.31 9.82 22.37
C THR A 539 33.72 8.52 21.69
N GLN A 540 32.77 7.83 21.03
CA GLN A 540 33.08 6.69 20.17
C GLN A 540 33.69 7.16 18.85
N TRP A 541 34.39 6.25 18.18
CA TRP A 541 34.82 6.49 16.80
C TRP A 541 33.60 6.62 15.88
N GLN A 542 33.69 7.51 14.92
CA GLN A 542 32.65 7.79 13.92
C GLN A 542 33.29 7.66 12.55
N TYR A 543 32.65 6.93 11.65
CA TYR A 543 33.09 6.83 10.26
C TYR A 543 32.32 7.85 9.42
N ILE A 544 33.05 8.80 8.84
CA ILE A 544 32.47 9.90 8.08
C ILE A 544 32.70 9.64 6.60
N GLU A 545 31.62 9.51 5.84
CA GLU A 545 31.65 9.57 4.38
C GLU A 545 31.14 10.93 3.94
N PHE A 546 32.03 11.74 3.39
CA PHE A 546 31.70 13.11 3.07
C PHE A 546 30.79 13.20 1.85
N THR A 547 29.88 14.16 1.89
CA THR A 547 29.16 14.66 0.72
C THR A 547 29.54 16.11 0.49
N GLU A 548 29.55 16.55 -0.77
CA GLU A 548 29.83 17.95 -1.10
C GLU A 548 28.66 18.84 -0.67
N ASP A 549 28.95 19.93 0.05
CA ASP A 549 27.97 20.82 0.66
C ASP A 549 26.94 21.37 -0.35
N THR A 550 27.32 21.56 -1.62
CA THR A 550 26.46 22.18 -2.63
C THR A 550 25.60 21.19 -3.40
N THR A 551 26.09 19.97 -3.62
CA THR A 551 25.42 18.95 -4.44
C THR A 551 24.82 17.83 -3.60
N ASN A 552 25.21 17.71 -2.33
CA ASN A 552 24.91 16.60 -1.44
C ASN A 552 25.31 15.24 -2.05
N SER A 553 26.35 15.24 -2.88
CA SER A 553 26.88 14.06 -3.57
C SER A 553 28.13 13.56 -2.85
N ARG A 554 28.29 12.22 -2.74
CA ARG A 554 29.56 11.61 -2.28
C ARG A 554 30.70 11.83 -3.27
N GLU A 555 30.37 12.01 -4.56
CA GLU A 555 31.35 12.34 -5.60
C GLU A 555 31.45 13.84 -5.80
N TRP A 556 32.68 14.34 -5.74
CA TRP A 556 33.04 15.71 -6.06
C TRP A 556 33.88 15.78 -7.32
N ALA A 557 33.46 16.59 -8.28
CA ALA A 557 34.21 16.87 -9.49
C ALA A 557 35.04 18.15 -9.33
N ILE A 558 36.31 18.12 -9.74
CA ILE A 558 37.15 19.32 -9.74
C ILE A 558 36.50 20.40 -10.64
N PRO A 559 36.16 21.59 -10.09
CA PRO A 559 35.41 22.60 -10.83
C PRO A 559 36.13 23.12 -12.06
N THR A 560 35.36 23.51 -13.08
CA THR A 560 35.89 24.14 -14.32
C THR A 560 36.59 25.48 -14.06
N THR A 561 36.33 26.12 -12.93
CA THR A 561 37.02 27.33 -12.48
C THR A 561 38.50 27.08 -12.15
N TRP A 562 38.90 25.84 -11.88
CA TRP A 562 40.29 25.42 -11.62
C TRP A 562 41.09 25.27 -12.92
N SER A 563 40.90 26.19 -13.86
CA SER A 563 41.45 26.13 -15.22
C SER A 563 42.95 26.48 -15.30
N SER A 564 43.52 27.05 -14.23
CA SER A 564 44.93 27.43 -14.13
C SER A 564 45.73 26.51 -13.22
N VAL A 565 47.01 26.31 -13.51
CA VAL A 565 47.92 25.53 -12.65
C VAL A 565 48.15 26.27 -11.33
N THR A 566 47.75 25.68 -10.21
CA THR A 566 47.72 26.36 -8.91
C THR A 566 48.17 25.45 -7.76
N ASP A 567 48.46 26.04 -6.61
CA ASP A 567 48.66 25.28 -5.37
C ASP A 567 47.29 24.88 -4.81
N VAL A 568 47.19 23.69 -4.26
CA VAL A 568 45.95 23.20 -3.64
C VAL A 568 46.26 22.75 -2.22
N PHE A 569 45.39 23.13 -1.28
CA PHE A 569 45.56 22.81 0.13
C PHE A 569 44.35 22.04 0.65
N THR A 570 44.61 21.16 1.61
CA THR A 570 43.56 20.55 2.44
C THR A 570 43.48 21.23 3.79
N LEU A 571 42.26 21.39 4.30
CA LEU A 571 41.99 21.85 5.65
C LEU A 571 40.99 20.93 6.36
N TRP A 572 41.20 20.79 7.66
CA TRP A 572 40.21 20.29 8.60
C TRP A 572 39.74 21.47 9.44
N GLU A 573 38.48 21.86 9.29
CA GLU A 573 37.85 22.90 10.08
C GLU A 573 36.87 22.29 11.07
N VAL A 574 36.86 22.79 12.30
CA VAL A 574 36.01 22.31 13.38
C VAL A 574 35.25 23.51 13.95
N TYR A 575 33.93 23.42 13.89
CA TYR A 575 32.99 24.42 14.38
C TYR A 575 32.32 23.95 15.67
N GLY A 576 32.07 24.88 16.59
CA GLY A 576 31.35 24.61 17.85
C GLY A 576 32.22 24.02 18.96
N MET A 577 33.42 23.51 18.64
CA MET A 577 34.32 22.88 19.62
C MET A 577 34.92 23.92 20.57
N ALA A 578 34.75 23.71 21.88
CA ALA A 578 35.22 24.65 22.89
C ALA A 578 36.76 24.67 22.96
N THR A 579 37.34 25.81 23.35
CA THR A 579 38.79 25.95 23.49
C THR A 579 39.37 24.89 24.42
N GLY A 580 40.40 24.17 23.95
CA GLY A 580 41.07 23.10 24.69
C GLY A 580 40.45 21.71 24.51
N ASP A 581 39.23 21.61 23.98
CA ASP A 581 38.69 20.32 23.53
C ASP A 581 39.39 19.87 22.25
N SER A 582 39.31 18.57 21.97
CA SER A 582 40.13 17.96 20.93
C SER A 582 39.42 16.86 20.17
N ILE A 583 39.80 16.72 18.91
CA ILE A 583 39.30 15.72 17.98
C ILE A 583 40.47 14.95 17.38
N LEU A 584 40.28 13.63 17.23
CA LEU A 584 41.20 12.75 16.52
C LEU A 584 40.68 12.51 15.11
N ILE A 585 41.57 12.55 14.13
CA ILE A 585 41.31 12.24 12.73
C ILE A 585 42.27 11.13 12.31
N ASP A 586 41.75 10.07 11.71
CA ASP A 586 42.53 8.88 11.36
C ASP A 586 42.03 8.22 10.05
N ASP A 587 42.88 7.38 9.45
CA ASP A 587 42.56 6.56 8.27
C ASP A 587 41.83 7.36 7.16
N TYR A 588 42.49 8.42 6.68
CA TYR A 588 41.92 9.30 5.63
C TYR A 588 41.88 8.61 4.27
N GLU A 589 40.69 8.58 3.69
CA GLU A 589 40.40 7.95 2.42
C GLU A 589 40.24 8.99 1.32
N VAL A 590 40.99 8.81 0.23
CA VAL A 590 40.83 9.58 -1.00
C VAL A 590 40.71 8.61 -2.15
N VAL A 591 39.51 8.48 -2.70
CA VAL A 591 39.23 7.59 -3.84
C VAL A 591 38.99 8.42 -5.08
N ARG A 592 39.61 8.06 -6.20
CA ARG A 592 39.34 8.66 -7.50
C ARG A 592 38.33 7.79 -8.25
N THR A 593 37.24 8.37 -8.72
CA THR A 593 36.06 7.63 -9.21
C THR A 593 35.82 7.72 -10.72
N ASP A 594 36.60 8.53 -11.44
CA ASP A 594 36.54 8.64 -12.91
C ASP A 594 37.47 7.64 -13.64
N GLN A 595 37.95 6.60 -12.94
CA GLN A 595 38.97 5.67 -13.45
C GLN A 595 38.40 4.36 -14.01
#